data_AF-A0A7C4VJP5-F1
#
_entry.id   AF-A0A7C4VJP5-F1
#
_cell.length_a   1.000
_cell.length_b   1.000
_cell.length_c   1.000
_cell.angle_alpha   90.00
_cell.angle_beta   90.00
_cell.angle_gamma   90.00
#
_symmetry.space_group_name_H-M   'P 1'
#
loop_
_entity.id
_entity.type
_entity.pdbx_description
1 polymer ?
#
loop_
_entity_poly.entity_id
_entity_poly.type
_entity_poly.pdbx_seq_one_letter_code
_entity_poly.pdbx_strand_id
1 'polypeptide(L)'
;MLWVDCETYYGPDRRAKRNLRLSERRKDPRVGEPPPLRIALRHLRLRVLDAHGPDADRFLQRLTATAMLAEMQGEPEAAFELSSLGASVARHWGEDIRPVIYNKIDRAQAVMRAA
;
A
#
# COMPACT_ATOMS: atom_id res chain seq x y z
N MET A 1 -1.16 -7.99 -6.69
CA MET A 1 -1.98 -8.32 -5.51
C MET A 1 -3.20 -7.43 -5.59
N LEU A 2 -4.36 -7.99 -5.96
CA LEU A 2 -5.55 -7.18 -6.29
C LEU A 2 -5.90 -6.21 -5.16
N TRP A 3 -5.70 -6.61 -3.89
CA TRP A 3 -6.01 -5.79 -2.69
C TRP A 3 -5.18 -4.52 -2.56
N VAL A 4 -3.88 -4.59 -2.86
CA VAL A 4 -2.95 -3.44 -2.80
C VAL A 4 -2.92 -2.67 -4.14
N ASP A 5 -3.17 -3.34 -5.26
CA ASP A 5 -3.09 -2.76 -6.61
C ASP A 5 -4.46 -2.37 -7.18
N CYS A 6 -5.50 -2.34 -6.36
CA CYS A 6 -6.85 -2.06 -6.82
C CYS A 6 -7.00 -0.57 -7.17
N GLU A 7 -6.81 -0.22 -8.44
CA GLU A 7 -7.09 1.13 -8.95
C GLU A 7 -8.59 1.41 -9.15
N THR A 8 -9.48 0.50 -8.70
CA THR A 8 -10.87 0.41 -9.15
C THR A 8 -11.71 1.65 -8.84
N TYR A 9 -11.70 2.59 -9.79
CA TYR A 9 -12.71 3.56 -10.17
C TYR A 9 -13.75 3.94 -9.10
N TYR A 10 -13.52 5.07 -8.43
CA TYR A 10 -14.53 5.82 -7.69
C TYR A 10 -15.39 6.64 -8.66
N GLY A 11 -16.41 6.02 -9.27
CA GLY A 11 -17.37 6.76 -10.07
C GLY A 11 -18.76 6.11 -10.11
N PRO A 12 -19.81 6.92 -10.34
CA PRO A 12 -21.19 6.47 -10.33
C PRO A 12 -21.39 5.36 -11.37
N ASP A 13 -21.98 4.25 -10.93
CA ASP A 13 -22.30 3.14 -11.80
C ASP A 13 -23.33 3.58 -12.85
N ARG A 14 -22.93 3.69 -14.10
CA ARG A 14 -23.87 3.99 -15.19
C ARG A 14 -24.83 2.82 -15.48
N ARG A 15 -24.62 1.64 -14.89
CA ARG A 15 -25.46 0.44 -15.10
C ARG A 15 -26.60 0.31 -14.09
N ALA A 16 -26.51 0.96 -12.93
CA ALA A 16 -27.54 0.89 -11.88
C ALA A 16 -28.49 2.09 -11.97
N LYS A 17 -29.52 1.99 -12.83
CA LYS A 17 -30.62 2.96 -12.84
C LYS A 17 -31.42 2.83 -11.54
N ARG A 18 -31.47 3.93 -10.76
CA ARG A 18 -32.69 4.69 -10.41
C ARG A 18 -32.62 5.43 -9.06
N ASN A 19 -31.69 5.11 -8.16
CA ASN A 19 -31.59 5.77 -6.84
C ASN A 19 -30.13 6.02 -6.41
N LEU A 20 -29.37 6.80 -7.18
CA LEU A 20 -27.99 7.17 -6.82
C LEU A 20 -27.98 8.21 -5.70
N ARG A 21 -27.67 7.79 -4.47
CA ARG A 21 -27.18 8.72 -3.44
C ARG A 21 -25.75 9.08 -3.82
N LEU A 22 -25.49 10.36 -4.11
CA LEU A 22 -24.20 10.90 -4.57
C LEU A 22 -23.01 10.56 -3.63
N SER A 23 -23.28 10.11 -2.40
CA SER A 23 -22.28 9.78 -1.38
C SER A 23 -22.18 8.27 -1.08
N GLU A 24 -22.84 7.41 -1.85
CA GLU A 24 -22.79 5.97 -1.64
C GLU A 24 -21.47 5.42 -2.16
N ARG A 25 -20.44 5.44 -1.30
CA ARG A 25 -19.15 4.77 -1.56
C ARG A 25 -19.45 3.30 -1.83
N ARG A 26 -19.20 2.83 -3.06
CA ARG A 26 -19.18 1.42 -3.42
C ARG A 26 -18.24 0.67 -2.47
N LYS A 27 -18.81 -0.08 -1.52
CA LYS A 27 -18.11 -1.11 -0.73
C LYS A 27 -18.28 -2.44 -1.45
N ASP A 28 -17.80 -2.54 -2.69
CA ASP A 28 -17.83 -3.82 -3.39
C ASP A 28 -16.52 -4.56 -3.08
N PRO A 29 -16.55 -5.68 -2.33
CA PRO A 29 -15.36 -6.46 -1.97
C PRO A 29 -14.85 -7.27 -3.18
N ARG A 30 -14.74 -6.64 -4.36
CA ARG A 30 -14.15 -7.26 -5.57
C ARG A 30 -12.72 -7.73 -5.36
N VAL A 31 -12.13 -7.30 -4.26
CA VAL A 31 -10.73 -7.45 -3.94
C VAL A 31 -10.42 -8.63 -3.01
N GLY A 32 -11.45 -9.32 -2.54
CA GLY A 32 -11.31 -10.47 -1.64
C GLY A 32 -10.81 -10.07 -0.24
N GLU A 33 -10.40 -11.08 0.53
CA GLU A 33 -9.82 -10.86 1.86
C GLU A 33 -8.45 -10.17 1.78
N PRO A 34 -8.15 -9.27 2.74
CA PRO A 34 -6.82 -8.67 2.83
C PRO A 34 -5.78 -9.78 3.05
N PRO A 35 -4.69 -9.83 2.28
CA PRO A 35 -3.68 -10.86 2.48
C PRO A 35 -2.89 -10.58 3.77
N PRO A 36 -2.22 -11.62 4.31
CA PRO A 36 -1.31 -11.45 5.43
C PRO A 36 -0.25 -10.37 5.15
N LEU A 37 0.02 -9.50 6.14
CA LEU A 37 0.97 -8.40 6.02
C LEU A 37 2.35 -8.88 5.53
N ARG A 38 2.81 -10.05 5.97
CA ARG A 38 4.06 -10.69 5.50
C ARG A 38 4.12 -10.87 3.97
N ILE A 39 2.99 -11.20 3.34
CA ILE A 39 2.90 -11.39 1.89
C ILE A 39 2.96 -10.03 1.20
N ALA A 40 2.23 -9.04 1.71
CA ALA A 40 2.27 -7.68 1.19
C ALA A 40 3.69 -7.07 1.28
N LEU A 41 4.39 -7.24 2.41
CA LEU A 41 5.78 -6.82 2.59
C LEU A 41 6.74 -7.51 1.61
N ARG A 42 6.56 -8.81 1.35
CA ARG A 42 7.34 -9.53 0.32
C ARG A 42 7.11 -8.93 -1.06
N HIS A 43 5.86 -8.63 -1.42
CA HIS A 43 5.53 -8.01 -2.70
C HIS A 43 6.03 -6.56 -2.82
N LEU A 44 6.07 -5.82 -1.71
CA LEU A 44 6.67 -4.50 -1.63
C LEU A 44 8.18 -4.59 -1.88
N ARG A 45 8.87 -5.56 -1.25
CA ARG A 45 10.31 -5.81 -1.44
C ARG A 45 10.66 -6.15 -2.90
N LEU A 46 9.82 -6.94 -3.58
CA LEU A 46 10.02 -7.28 -4.99
C LEU A 46 9.89 -6.08 -5.94
N ARG A 47 9.19 -5.02 -5.51
CA ARG A 47 8.97 -3.80 -6.31
C ARG A 47 9.82 -2.62 -5.89
N VAL A 48 10.89 -2.84 -5.12
CA VAL A 48 11.82 -1.76 -4.72
C VAL A 48 12.51 -1.13 -5.93
N LEU A 49 12.66 -1.89 -7.03
CA LEU A 49 13.16 -1.36 -8.30
C LEU A 49 12.21 -0.33 -8.93
N ASP A 50 10.91 -0.45 -8.66
CA ASP A 50 9.87 0.46 -9.14
C ASP A 50 9.81 1.75 -8.29
N ALA A 51 10.61 1.85 -7.23
CA ALA A 51 10.62 3.02 -6.35
C ALA A 51 11.27 4.27 -6.96
N HIS A 52 11.80 4.16 -8.17
CA HIS A 52 12.38 5.27 -8.93
C HIS A 52 11.86 5.28 -10.38
N GLY A 53 11.82 6.46 -10.99
CA GLY A 53 11.38 6.61 -12.38
C GLY A 53 9.85 6.59 -12.54
N PRO A 54 9.33 6.16 -13.70
CA PRO A 54 7.91 6.32 -14.06
C PRO A 54 6.95 5.51 -13.19
N ASP A 55 7.44 4.47 -12.50
CA ASP A 55 6.62 3.60 -11.63
C ASP A 55 6.66 4.01 -10.14
N ALA A 56 7.37 5.09 -9.79
CA ALA A 56 7.56 5.53 -8.41
C ALA A 56 6.24 5.87 -7.70
N ASP A 57 5.29 6.49 -8.42
CA ASP A 57 3.94 6.77 -7.90
C ASP A 57 3.20 5.49 -7.53
N ARG A 58 3.32 4.45 -8.38
CA ARG A 58 2.68 3.16 -8.13
C ARG A 58 3.31 2.45 -6.95
N PHE A 59 4.63 2.55 -6.80
CA PHE A 59 5.33 2.06 -5.62
C PHE A 59 4.87 2.77 -4.34
N LEU A 60 4.72 4.10 -4.36
CA LEU A 60 4.21 4.89 -3.24
C LEU A 60 2.77 4.51 -2.86
N GLN A 61 1.88 4.36 -3.83
CA GLN A 61 0.50 3.92 -3.58
C GLN A 61 0.46 2.56 -2.90
N ARG A 62 1.30 1.63 -3.38
CA ARG A 62 1.43 0.29 -2.81
C ARG A 62 2.01 0.32 -1.39
N LEU A 63 3.00 1.18 -1.13
CA LEU A 63 3.58 1.37 0.19
C LEU A 63 2.53 1.87 1.18
N THR A 64 1.76 2.89 0.79
CA THR A 64 0.65 3.43 1.59
C THR A 64 -0.42 2.36 1.86
N ALA A 65 -0.84 1.60 0.85
CA ALA A 65 -1.79 0.51 1.01
C ALA A 65 -1.28 -0.59 1.95
N THR A 66 0.04 -0.86 1.93
CA THR A 66 0.67 -1.83 2.84
C THR A 66 0.73 -1.31 4.28
N ALA A 67 0.94 0.00 4.48
CA ALA A 67 0.88 0.62 5.80
C ALA A 67 -0.53 0.54 6.40
N MET A 68 -1.56 0.85 5.60
CA MET A 68 -2.96 0.69 6.01
C MET A 68 -3.31 -0.76 6.35
N LEU A 69 -2.79 -1.73 5.58
CA LEU A 69 -2.95 -3.15 5.88
C LEU A 69 -2.35 -3.53 7.25
N ALA A 70 -1.21 -2.93 7.61
CA ALA A 70 -0.59 -3.15 8.91
C ALA A 70 -1.46 -2.60 10.05
N GLU A 71 -2.02 -1.40 9.91
CA GLU A 71 -2.98 -0.86 10.89
C GLU A 71 -4.21 -1.78 11.05
N MET A 72 -4.77 -2.24 9.92
CA MET A 72 -5.93 -3.14 9.93
C MET A 72 -5.65 -4.49 10.59
N GLN A 73 -4.40 -4.97 10.57
CA GLN A 73 -4.00 -6.24 11.20
C GLN A 73 -3.51 -6.07 12.64
N GLY A 74 -3.58 -4.86 13.20
CA GLY A 74 -3.17 -4.59 14.58
C GLY A 74 -1.66 -4.45 14.76
N GLU A 75 -0.94 -4.07 13.70
CA GLU A 75 0.52 -3.91 13.66
C GLU A 75 0.91 -2.42 13.53
N PRO A 76 0.64 -1.56 14.54
CA PRO A 76 0.81 -0.11 14.43
C PRO A 76 2.26 0.33 14.26
N GLU A 77 3.22 -0.39 14.84
CA GLU A 77 4.64 -0.09 14.69
C GLU A 77 5.13 -0.32 13.26
N ALA A 78 4.67 -1.42 12.63
CA ALA A 78 4.96 -1.69 11.22
C ALA A 78 4.29 -0.64 10.31
N ALA A 79 3.04 -0.24 10.62
CA ALA A 79 2.36 0.83 9.89
C ALA A 79 3.12 2.17 9.97
N PHE A 80 3.64 2.53 11.14
CA PHE A 80 4.41 3.74 11.34
C PHE A 80 5.71 3.74 10.51
N GLU A 81 6.48 2.65 10.55
CA GLU A 81 7.73 2.53 9.78
C GLU A 81 7.47 2.62 8.26
N LEU A 82 6.40 1.98 7.77
CA LEU A 82 6.00 2.03 6.36
C LEU A 82 5.54 3.43 5.94
N SER A 83 4.80 4.13 6.80
CA SER A 83 4.34 5.50 6.52
C SER A 83 5.50 6.50 6.53
N SER A 84 6.43 6.36 7.47
CA SER A 84 7.67 7.13 7.53
C SER A 84 8.54 6.92 6.29
N LEU A 85 8.61 5.67 5.80
CA LEU A 85 9.27 5.35 4.55
C LEU A 85 8.60 6.06 3.37
N GLY A 86 7.26 6.08 3.30
CA GLY A 86 6.54 6.77 2.21
C GLY A 86 6.84 8.26 2.16
N ALA A 87 6.87 8.91 3.32
CA ALA A 87 7.26 10.32 3.42
C ALA A 87 8.73 10.58 3.05
N SER A 88 9.61 9.58 3.18
CA SER A 88 11.02 9.67 2.79
C SER A 88 11.17 9.46 1.28
N VAL A 89 10.49 8.46 0.72
CA VAL A 89 10.46 8.19 -0.72
C VAL A 89 9.93 9.40 -1.48
N ALA A 90 8.81 10.00 -1.03
CA ALA A 90 8.24 11.19 -1.67
C ALA A 90 9.16 12.42 -1.64
N ARG A 91 10.02 12.55 -0.62
CA ARG A 91 10.97 13.67 -0.47
C ARG A 91 12.22 13.51 -1.33
N HIS A 92 12.67 12.28 -1.53
CA HIS A 92 13.89 11.94 -2.27
C HIS A 92 13.57 11.42 -3.68
N TRP A 93 12.52 11.97 -4.30
CA TRP A 93 12.10 11.59 -5.65
C TRP A 93 13.22 11.87 -6.66
N GLY A 94 13.74 10.80 -7.28
CA GLY A 94 14.81 10.86 -8.27
C GLY A 94 16.20 10.43 -7.77
N GLU A 95 16.37 10.19 -6.47
CA GLU A 95 17.61 9.64 -5.90
C GLU A 95 17.53 8.11 -5.74
N ASP A 96 18.68 7.44 -5.76
CA ASP A 96 18.75 6.01 -5.47
C ASP A 96 18.58 5.74 -3.97
N ILE A 97 17.33 5.62 -3.54
CA ILE A 97 16.93 5.34 -2.16
C ILE A 97 16.69 3.84 -1.88
N ARG A 98 17.07 2.95 -2.81
CA ARG A 98 16.87 1.50 -2.65
C ARG A 98 17.47 0.96 -1.34
N PRO A 99 18.69 1.36 -0.90
CA PRO A 99 19.24 0.89 0.38
C PRO A 99 18.37 1.28 1.58
N VAL A 100 17.82 2.49 1.57
CA VAL A 100 16.93 3.00 2.63
C VAL A 100 15.63 2.21 2.68
N ILE A 101 15.05 1.93 1.51
CA ILE A 101 13.83 1.13 1.37
C ILE A 101 14.04 -0.28 1.92
N TYR A 102 15.13 -0.97 1.53
CA TYR A 102 15.42 -2.32 2.05
C TYR A 102 15.57 -2.33 3.58
N ASN A 103 16.37 -1.41 4.14
CA ASN A 103 16.58 -1.33 5.59
C ASN A 103 15.27 -1.11 6.36
N LYS A 104 14.36 -0.27 5.83
CA LYS A 104 13.07 0.02 6.46
C LYS A 104 12.09 -1.14 6.36
N ILE A 105 12.06 -1.85 5.23
CA ILE A 105 11.25 -3.07 5.08
C ILE A 105 11.76 -4.16 6.04
N ASP A 106 13.08 -4.33 6.15
CA ASP A 106 13.68 -5.30 7.07
C ASP A 106 13.36 -4.96 8.54
N ARG A 107 13.37 -3.68 8.90
CA ARG A 107 12.94 -3.23 10.24
C ARG A 107 11.47 -3.53 10.51
N ALA A 108 10.58 -3.26 9.56
CA ALA A 108 9.16 -3.60 9.69
C ALA A 108 8.95 -5.12 9.86
N GLN A 109 9.71 -5.95 9.12
CA GLN A 109 9.68 -7.41 9.28
C GLN A 109 10.24 -7.88 10.62
N ALA A 110 11.27 -7.21 11.17
CA ALA A 110 11.84 -7.56 12.46
C ALA A 110 10.85 -7.28 13.60
N VAL A 111 10.15 -6.14 13.56
CA VAL A 111 9.11 -5.77 14.52
C VAL A 111 8.00 -6.84 14.56
N MET A 112 7.50 -7.25 13.39
CA MET A 112 6.48 -8.31 13.29
C MET A 112 6.92 -9.68 13.82
N ARG A 113 8.21 -9.95 13.97
CA ARG A 113 8.71 -11.22 14.54
C ARG A 113 8.90 -11.16 16.05
N ALA A 114 8.92 -9.96 16.62
CA ALA A 114 9.12 -9.74 18.05
C ALA A 114 7.81 -9.65 18.84
N ALA A 115 6.69 -9.42 18.15
CA ALA A 115 5.32 -9.52 18.67
C ALA A 115 4.81 -10.96 18.65
#